data_AF-A0A955CDN4-F1
#
_entry.id   AF-A0A955CDN4-F1
#
_cell.length_a   1.000
_cell.length_b   1.000
_cell.length_c   1.000
_cell.angle_alpha   90.00
_cell.angle_beta   90.00
_cell.angle_gamma   90.00
#
_symmetry.space_group_name_H-M   'P 1'
#
loop_
_entity.id
_entity.type
_entity.pdbx_description
1 polymer ?
#
loop_
_entity_poly.entity_id
_entity_poly.type
_entity_poly.pdbx_seq_one_letter_code
_entity_poly.pdbx_strand_id
1 'polypeptide(L)'
;MQYADQRFGQRWRWTAAGVVAFSIFASGVVRGADELPEGPQQPLVAGLVRVRLPLTGGAEIVEKTLLQARERLLEQAQRQGDARRPALVLEMAPMQGAAEGGAGSQFERAFALAELVSSREFAEVKTIAWIPQSLRGHGVLVAAACEEIVMAEEAVIGEAGVDETEGRAMRRAVVEAYREIASSRGALPSALAVAMVDRDVEALRVESEESEQFLLADELPSFRAEHDVISQDTLSPVGSLAKFTGGEGRRYGFVKYLAGTREDLAKALGTAPQSLVEDQSLAAAWRPIVIDVNGPLTRRRVSEINALVGNE
;
A
#
# COMPACT_ATOMS: atom_id res chain seq x y z
N MET A 1 48.33 33.32 -29.03
CA MET A 1 48.80 34.58 -29.62
C MET A 1 48.29 35.70 -28.72
N GLN A 2 49.22 36.34 -27.99
CA GLN A 2 49.14 37.52 -27.11
C GLN A 2 47.79 37.93 -26.47
N TYR A 3 47.73 37.97 -25.14
CA TYR A 3 47.61 39.23 -24.41
C TYR A 3 48.18 39.09 -23.00
N ALA A 4 49.12 39.97 -22.67
CA ALA A 4 49.66 40.20 -21.34
C ALA A 4 48.70 41.13 -20.56
N ASP A 5 48.74 41.16 -19.22
CA ASP A 5 49.56 42.14 -18.49
C ASP A 5 49.10 42.38 -17.02
N GLN A 6 50.09 42.62 -16.16
CA GLN A 6 50.14 43.34 -14.86
C GLN A 6 49.37 42.79 -13.63
N ARG A 7 50.02 42.37 -12.54
CA ARG A 7 51.00 42.97 -11.59
C ARG A 7 50.39 43.81 -10.45
N PHE A 8 50.98 43.58 -9.26
CA PHE A 8 50.96 44.37 -8.01
C PHE A 8 49.66 44.36 -7.18
N GLY A 9 49.67 44.24 -5.85
CA GLY A 9 50.78 44.24 -4.90
C GLY A 9 50.31 43.84 -3.49
N GLN A 10 51.25 43.30 -2.73
CA GLN A 10 51.12 42.76 -1.39
C GLN A 10 50.61 43.74 -0.33
N ARG A 11 49.94 43.21 0.71
CA ARG A 11 50.05 43.69 2.09
C ARG A 11 50.07 42.51 3.06
N TRP A 12 50.92 42.63 4.07
CA TRP A 12 51.48 41.57 4.89
C TRP A 12 51.09 41.77 6.38
N ARG A 13 51.12 40.66 7.15
CA ARG A 13 51.11 40.51 8.63
C ARG A 13 49.71 40.56 9.27
N TRP A 14 49.31 39.61 10.12
CA TRP A 14 49.89 39.27 11.44
C TRP A 14 50.03 37.75 11.76
N THR A 15 50.94 37.48 12.70
CA THR A 15 51.30 36.27 13.47
C THR A 15 50.10 35.61 14.21
N ALA A 16 50.06 34.34 14.65
CA ALA A 16 51.05 33.48 15.32
C ALA A 16 50.56 32.00 15.46
N ALA A 17 51.51 31.11 15.80
CA ALA A 17 51.38 29.76 16.44
C ALA A 17 50.79 28.63 15.57
N GLY A 18 51.56 27.62 15.11
CA GLY A 18 52.17 26.51 15.88
C GLY A 18 51.29 25.27 15.65
N VAL A 19 51.71 24.06 15.24
CA VAL A 19 52.92 23.26 15.37
C VAL A 19 52.93 22.24 14.21
N VAL A 20 54.09 21.91 13.67
CA VAL A 20 54.31 20.83 12.69
C VAL A 20 54.78 19.58 13.42
N ALA A 21 54.18 18.42 13.11
CA ALA A 21 54.81 17.10 13.24
C ALA A 21 54.07 16.14 12.28
N PHE A 22 54.47 16.10 11.00
CA PHE A 22 55.33 15.11 10.37
C PHE A 22 54.80 13.66 10.49
N SER A 23 54.23 13.23 9.36
CA SER A 23 53.59 11.95 9.09
C SER A 23 54.58 10.78 9.08
N ILE A 24 54.20 9.68 9.72
CA ILE A 24 54.79 8.36 9.49
C ILE A 24 53.80 7.58 8.61
N PHE A 25 54.22 7.26 7.39
CA PHE A 25 53.53 6.32 6.52
C PHE A 25 53.75 4.91 7.06
N ALA A 26 52.69 4.27 7.55
CA ALA A 26 52.65 2.84 7.82
C ALA A 26 51.60 2.20 6.90
N SER A 27 52.05 1.31 6.02
CA SER A 27 51.22 0.45 5.20
C SER A 27 50.34 -0.43 6.08
N GLY A 28 49.02 -0.23 6.01
CA GLY A 28 48.03 -0.97 6.77
C GLY A 28 46.86 -1.36 5.88
N VAL A 29 46.62 -2.67 5.81
CA VAL A 29 45.47 -3.36 5.25
C VAL A 29 44.17 -2.59 5.47
N VAL A 30 43.47 -2.21 4.39
CA VAL A 30 42.09 -1.73 4.45
C VAL A 30 41.20 -2.94 4.76
N ARG A 31 41.04 -3.23 6.05
CA ARG A 31 39.91 -4.02 6.56
C ARG A 31 38.66 -3.16 6.44
N GLY A 32 37.56 -3.82 6.08
CA GLY A 32 36.27 -3.22 5.77
C GLY A 32 35.87 -2.13 6.74
N ALA A 33 35.38 -1.03 6.17
CA ALA A 33 34.73 0.02 6.92
C ALA A 33 33.63 -0.61 7.79
N ASP A 34 33.72 -0.35 9.09
CA ASP A 34 32.67 -0.55 10.06
C ASP A 34 31.33 -0.06 9.49
N GLU A 35 30.36 -0.96 9.35
CA GLU A 35 28.95 -0.58 9.42
C GLU A 35 28.74 0.04 10.81
N LEU A 36 28.68 1.37 10.85
CA LEU A 36 28.18 2.09 12.02
C LEU A 36 26.78 1.55 12.33
N PRO A 37 26.45 1.24 13.59
CA PRO A 37 25.13 0.75 13.94
C PRO A 37 24.10 1.80 13.54
N GLU A 38 23.11 1.40 12.74
CA GLU A 38 21.94 2.23 12.47
C GLU A 38 21.33 2.62 13.82
N GLY A 39 21.47 3.90 14.18
CA GLY A 39 20.70 4.47 15.28
C GLY A 39 19.21 4.24 15.02
N PRO A 40 18.34 4.24 16.05
CA PRO A 40 16.93 3.92 15.88
C PRO A 40 16.33 4.77 14.75
N GLN A 41 16.07 4.12 13.61
CA GLN A 41 15.47 4.78 12.46
C GLN A 41 14.11 5.32 12.92
N GLN A 42 13.85 6.60 12.67
CA GLN A 42 12.56 7.18 13.05
C GLN A 42 11.43 6.39 12.36
N PRO A 43 10.36 6.03 13.09
CA PRO A 43 9.25 5.29 12.50
C PRO A 43 8.69 6.01 11.28
N LEU A 44 8.36 5.27 10.22
CA LEU A 44 7.72 5.82 9.04
C LEU A 44 6.38 6.47 9.43
N VAL A 45 6.12 7.68 8.93
CA VAL A 45 4.80 8.30 9.07
C VAL A 45 3.77 7.47 8.29
N ALA A 46 2.77 6.94 8.99
CA ALA A 46 1.72 6.15 8.39
C ALA A 46 0.35 6.49 9.00
N GLY A 47 -0.72 6.22 8.26
CA GLY A 47 -2.10 6.38 8.69
C GLY A 47 -2.97 5.28 8.12
N LEU A 48 -4.08 4.98 8.80
CA LEU A 48 -5.00 3.92 8.39
C LEU A 48 -6.40 4.47 8.15
N VAL A 49 -6.96 4.15 6.98
CA VAL A 49 -8.36 4.38 6.62
C VAL A 49 -9.02 3.02 6.44
N ARG A 50 -10.16 2.82 7.10
CA ARG A 50 -10.92 1.58 6.96
C ARG A 50 -11.92 1.67 5.82
N VAL A 51 -11.80 0.77 4.84
CA VAL A 51 -12.75 0.59 3.75
C VAL A 51 -13.70 -0.54 4.15
N ARG A 52 -14.91 -0.17 4.60
CA ARG A 52 -15.92 -1.14 5.03
C ARG A 52 -16.58 -1.79 3.82
N LEU A 53 -16.69 -3.10 3.84
CA LEU A 53 -17.25 -3.91 2.77
C LEU A 53 -18.58 -4.56 3.22
N PRO A 54 -19.56 -4.73 2.32
CA PRO A 54 -19.53 -4.38 0.90
C PRO A 54 -19.73 -2.87 0.62
N LEU A 55 -19.26 -2.42 -0.54
CA LEU A 55 -19.44 -1.05 -1.03
C LEU A 55 -20.81 -0.89 -1.69
N THR A 56 -21.86 -0.75 -0.88
CA THR A 56 -23.25 -0.57 -1.36
C THR A 56 -23.77 0.87 -1.25
N GLY A 57 -22.99 1.77 -0.62
CA GLY A 57 -23.31 3.19 -0.42
C GLY A 57 -22.24 3.89 0.42
N GLY A 58 -22.21 5.23 0.40
CA GLY A 58 -21.23 6.01 1.18
C GLY A 58 -19.79 5.94 0.64
N ALA A 59 -19.61 5.70 -0.66
CA ALA A 59 -18.29 5.76 -1.28
C ALA A 59 -17.70 7.19 -1.17
N GLU A 60 -18.55 8.21 -1.30
CA GLU A 60 -18.17 9.63 -1.20
C GLU A 60 -17.61 9.98 0.19
N ILE A 61 -18.09 9.27 1.22
CA ILE A 61 -17.58 9.38 2.58
C ILE A 61 -16.14 8.84 2.64
N VAL A 62 -15.91 7.66 2.08
CA VAL A 62 -14.59 7.02 2.06
C VAL A 62 -13.61 7.85 1.24
N GLU A 63 -14.03 8.35 0.07
CA GLU A 63 -13.24 9.27 -0.77
C GLU A 63 -12.79 10.51 0.02
N LYS A 64 -13.72 11.19 0.69
CA LYS A 64 -13.41 12.35 1.52
C LYS A 64 -12.45 12.00 2.67
N THR A 65 -12.66 10.86 3.32
CA THR A 65 -11.79 10.36 4.39
C THR A 65 -10.37 10.08 3.87
N LEU A 66 -10.22 9.49 2.68
CA LEU A 66 -8.92 9.23 2.05
C LEU A 66 -8.18 10.53 1.75
N LEU A 67 -8.86 11.52 1.17
CA LEU A 67 -8.29 12.84 0.90
C LEU A 67 -7.82 13.54 2.19
N GLN A 68 -8.64 13.51 3.24
CA GLN A 68 -8.27 14.10 4.52
C GLN A 68 -7.11 13.36 5.20
N ALA A 69 -7.08 12.03 5.13
CA ALA A 69 -5.98 11.22 5.66
C ALA A 69 -4.68 11.53 4.92
N ARG A 70 -4.72 11.65 3.59
CA ARG A 70 -3.60 12.06 2.76
C ARG A 70 -3.02 13.41 3.20
N GLU A 71 -3.83 14.46 3.28
CA GLU A 71 -3.35 15.79 3.69
C GLU A 71 -2.67 15.76 5.07
N ARG A 72 -3.30 15.09 6.04
CA ARG A 72 -2.75 14.97 7.40
C ARG A 72 -1.42 14.25 7.43
N LEU A 73 -1.26 13.19 6.63
CA LEU A 73 -0.01 12.46 6.54
C LEU A 73 1.12 13.30 5.96
N LEU A 74 0.82 14.11 4.94
CA LEU A 74 1.79 15.03 4.35
C LEU A 74 2.19 16.13 5.34
N GLU A 75 1.22 16.74 6.02
CA GLU A 75 1.49 17.72 7.09
C GLU A 75 2.29 17.12 8.25
N GLN A 76 2.02 15.87 8.61
CA GLN A 76 2.76 15.16 9.66
C GLN A 76 4.20 14.87 9.24
N ALA A 77 4.41 14.35 8.03
CA ALA A 77 5.75 14.08 7.50
C ALA A 77 6.58 15.37 7.43
N GLN A 78 6.00 16.48 6.96
CA GLN A 78 6.64 17.79 6.94
C GLN A 78 7.02 18.29 8.35
N ARG A 79 6.11 18.17 9.33
CA ARG A 79 6.39 18.57 10.72
C ARG A 79 7.49 17.74 11.39
N GLN A 80 7.61 16.47 11.01
CA GLN A 80 8.63 15.57 11.54
C GLN A 80 9.96 15.65 10.76
N GLY A 81 9.98 16.35 9.63
CA GLY A 81 11.16 16.39 8.75
C GLY A 81 11.46 15.05 8.09
N ASP A 82 10.46 14.17 7.96
CA ASP A 82 10.61 12.88 7.30
C ASP A 82 10.50 13.06 5.78
N ALA A 83 11.60 12.84 5.07
CA ALA A 83 11.67 12.98 3.62
C ALA A 83 11.08 11.77 2.86
N ARG A 84 10.72 10.68 3.56
CA ARG A 84 10.09 9.51 2.95
C ARG A 84 8.63 9.79 2.63
N ARG A 85 8.10 9.15 1.58
CA ARG A 85 6.66 9.16 1.29
C ARG A 85 5.91 8.49 2.46
N PRO A 86 4.97 9.18 3.13
CA PRO A 86 4.21 8.55 4.21
C PRO A 86 3.30 7.46 3.65
N ALA A 87 2.99 6.44 4.46
CA ALA A 87 2.14 5.33 4.06
C ALA A 87 0.67 5.58 4.41
N LEU A 88 -0.21 5.47 3.42
CA LEU A 88 -1.66 5.47 3.60
C LEU A 88 -2.15 4.02 3.45
N VAL A 89 -2.53 3.41 4.57
CA VAL A 89 -3.05 2.04 4.63
C VAL A 89 -4.56 2.07 4.48
N LEU A 90 -5.07 1.29 3.52
CA LEU A 90 -6.49 1.00 3.34
C LEU A 90 -6.79 -0.37 3.93
N GLU A 91 -7.42 -0.41 5.11
CA GLU A 91 -7.87 -1.66 5.73
C GLU A 91 -9.15 -2.14 5.03
N MET A 92 -9.04 -3.24 4.30
CA MET A 92 -10.19 -3.90 3.66
C MET A 92 -10.94 -4.69 4.72
N ALA A 93 -11.97 -4.06 5.30
CA ALA A 93 -12.67 -4.58 6.46
C ALA A 93 -14.04 -5.15 6.10
N PRO A 94 -14.25 -6.47 6.26
CA PRO A 94 -15.59 -7.06 6.22
C PRO A 94 -16.55 -6.43 7.25
N MET A 95 -17.85 -6.67 7.07
CA MET A 95 -18.82 -6.40 8.14
C MET A 95 -18.45 -7.16 9.41
N GLN A 96 -18.75 -6.57 10.58
CA GLN A 96 -18.48 -7.23 11.86
C GLN A 96 -19.12 -8.62 11.91
N GLY A 97 -18.32 -9.61 12.32
CA GLY A 97 -18.74 -11.01 12.41
C GLY A 97 -18.64 -11.80 11.10
N ALA A 98 -18.32 -11.15 9.97
CA ALA A 98 -18.07 -11.85 8.71
C ALA A 98 -16.61 -12.34 8.62
N ALA A 99 -16.42 -13.57 8.14
CA ALA A 99 -15.10 -14.14 7.89
C ALA A 99 -14.43 -13.56 6.62
N GLU A 100 -15.23 -12.92 5.76
CA GLU A 100 -14.85 -12.36 4.47
C GLU A 100 -15.74 -11.18 4.11
N GLY A 101 -15.24 -10.32 3.22
CA GLY A 101 -15.95 -9.11 2.80
C GLY A 101 -15.82 -8.86 1.31
N GLY A 102 -16.77 -8.07 0.80
CA GLY A 102 -16.69 -7.45 -0.52
C GLY A 102 -17.65 -8.03 -1.56
N ALA A 103 -18.16 -9.25 -1.37
CA ALA A 103 -19.32 -9.74 -2.12
C ALA A 103 -20.53 -8.82 -1.87
N GLY A 104 -21.24 -8.46 -2.92
CA GLY A 104 -22.31 -7.47 -2.94
C GLY A 104 -21.83 -6.02 -3.08
N SER A 105 -20.52 -5.75 -3.22
CA SER A 105 -20.02 -4.41 -3.52
C SER A 105 -20.43 -3.99 -4.93
N GLN A 106 -20.93 -2.77 -5.10
CA GLN A 106 -21.27 -2.24 -6.42
C GLN A 106 -20.01 -1.90 -7.19
N PHE A 107 -19.95 -2.32 -8.46
CA PHE A 107 -18.80 -2.09 -9.33
C PHE A 107 -18.44 -0.61 -9.43
N GLU A 108 -19.42 0.26 -9.70
CA GLU A 108 -19.20 1.69 -9.89
C GLU A 108 -18.59 2.36 -8.65
N ARG A 109 -18.94 1.87 -7.46
CA ARG A 109 -18.44 2.38 -6.19
C ARG A 109 -17.00 1.93 -5.93
N ALA A 110 -16.70 0.66 -6.21
CA ALA A 110 -15.33 0.18 -6.13
C ALA A 110 -14.43 0.85 -7.18
N PHE A 111 -14.95 1.05 -8.40
CA PHE A 111 -14.24 1.70 -9.48
C PHE A 111 -13.91 3.16 -9.18
N ALA A 112 -14.89 3.95 -8.69
CA ALA A 112 -14.65 5.34 -8.30
C ALA A 112 -13.54 5.48 -7.23
N LEU A 113 -13.55 4.61 -6.21
CA LEU A 113 -12.49 4.57 -5.20
C LEU A 113 -11.14 4.14 -5.79
N ALA A 114 -11.13 3.15 -6.68
CA ALA A 114 -9.92 2.69 -7.35
C ALA A 114 -9.30 3.77 -8.25
N GLU A 115 -10.11 4.50 -9.03
CA GLU A 115 -9.66 5.65 -9.83
C GLU A 115 -9.06 6.75 -8.93
N LEU A 116 -9.73 7.08 -7.82
CA LEU A 116 -9.23 8.08 -6.88
C LEU A 116 -7.86 7.68 -6.32
N VAL A 117 -7.74 6.46 -5.78
CA VAL A 117 -6.51 5.96 -5.13
C VAL A 117 -5.36 5.79 -6.13
N SER A 118 -5.66 5.39 -7.37
CA SER A 118 -4.65 5.26 -8.42
C SER A 118 -4.26 6.59 -9.06
N SER A 119 -5.05 7.66 -8.88
CA SER A 119 -4.81 8.98 -9.47
C SER A 119 -3.50 9.64 -8.99
N ARG A 120 -3.08 10.69 -9.72
CA ARG A 120 -1.90 11.50 -9.35
C ARG A 120 -2.03 12.21 -8.01
N GLU A 121 -3.27 12.43 -7.55
CA GLU A 121 -3.51 13.06 -6.25
C GLU A 121 -2.85 12.23 -5.14
N PHE A 122 -2.87 10.91 -5.22
CA PHE A 122 -2.26 10.03 -4.22
C PHE A 122 -0.78 9.72 -4.48
N ALA A 123 -0.12 10.32 -5.48
CA ALA A 123 1.29 10.02 -5.79
C ALA A 123 2.28 10.41 -4.66
N GLU A 124 1.93 11.38 -3.81
CA GLU A 124 2.80 11.83 -2.71
C GLU A 124 2.77 10.90 -1.49
N VAL A 125 1.77 10.03 -1.38
CA VAL A 125 1.64 9.03 -0.31
C VAL A 125 1.77 7.63 -0.88
N LYS A 126 2.38 6.69 -0.16
CA LYS A 126 2.41 5.29 -0.58
C LYS A 126 1.07 4.63 -0.20
N THR A 127 0.28 4.20 -1.17
CA THR A 127 -1.00 3.53 -0.93
C THR A 127 -0.80 2.03 -0.72
N ILE A 128 -1.35 1.50 0.37
CA ILE A 128 -1.17 0.09 0.76
C ILE A 128 -2.54 -0.51 1.06
N ALA A 129 -2.94 -1.55 0.34
CA ALA A 129 -4.10 -2.34 0.70
C ALA A 129 -3.72 -3.36 1.77
N TRP A 130 -4.40 -3.34 2.92
CA TRP A 130 -4.23 -4.35 3.96
C TRP A 130 -5.47 -5.24 4.07
N ILE A 131 -5.26 -6.55 3.92
CA ILE A 131 -6.28 -7.58 3.84
C ILE A 131 -6.07 -8.59 4.97
N PRO A 132 -6.48 -8.27 6.21
CA PRO A 132 -6.36 -9.19 7.35
C PRO A 132 -7.36 -10.36 7.28
N GLN A 133 -8.42 -10.20 6.48
CA GLN A 133 -9.49 -11.19 6.27
C GLN A 133 -9.80 -11.29 4.78
N SER A 134 -10.36 -12.42 4.35
CA SER A 134 -10.57 -12.70 2.92
C SER A 134 -11.41 -11.61 2.22
N LEU A 135 -10.95 -11.21 1.04
CA LEU A 135 -11.51 -10.17 0.19
C LEU A 135 -12.01 -10.78 -1.11
N ARG A 136 -13.30 -10.61 -1.39
CA ARG A 136 -13.93 -11.08 -2.63
C ARG A 136 -14.87 -10.04 -3.23
N GLY A 137 -15.39 -10.27 -4.44
CA GLY A 137 -16.23 -9.31 -5.15
C GLY A 137 -15.49 -8.02 -5.52
N HIS A 138 -16.23 -6.96 -5.87
CA HIS A 138 -15.58 -5.76 -6.41
C HIS A 138 -14.69 -4.97 -5.44
N GLY A 139 -14.70 -5.29 -4.14
CA GLY A 139 -13.72 -4.76 -3.20
C GLY A 139 -12.26 -5.06 -3.59
N VAL A 140 -12.03 -6.14 -4.36
CA VAL A 140 -10.72 -6.49 -4.93
C VAL A 140 -10.14 -5.37 -5.80
N LEU A 141 -10.99 -4.64 -6.55
CA LEU A 141 -10.54 -3.56 -7.44
C LEU A 141 -9.84 -2.42 -6.69
N VAL A 142 -10.33 -2.09 -5.50
CA VAL A 142 -9.73 -1.06 -4.63
C VAL A 142 -8.35 -1.51 -4.14
N ALA A 143 -8.19 -2.80 -3.81
CA ALA A 143 -6.89 -3.34 -3.44
C ALA A 143 -5.90 -3.34 -4.62
N ALA A 144 -6.37 -3.69 -5.82
CA ALA A 144 -5.56 -3.67 -7.05
C ALA A 144 -5.08 -2.26 -7.45
N ALA A 145 -5.80 -1.21 -7.03
CA ALA A 145 -5.44 0.19 -7.29
C ALA A 145 -4.30 0.72 -6.40
N CYS A 146 -3.93 0.00 -5.33
CA CYS A 146 -2.86 0.40 -4.42
C CYS A 146 -1.47 0.08 -4.99
N GLU A 147 -0.42 0.71 -4.45
CA GLU A 147 0.99 0.43 -4.83
C GLU A 147 1.53 -0.85 -4.20
N GLU A 148 1.04 -1.22 -3.01
CA GLU A 148 1.43 -2.44 -2.31
C GLU A 148 0.19 -3.14 -1.74
N ILE A 149 0.22 -4.48 -1.70
CA ILE A 149 -0.77 -5.30 -1.02
C ILE A 149 -0.09 -6.04 0.13
N VAL A 150 -0.71 -6.01 1.31
CA VAL A 150 -0.32 -6.76 2.51
C VAL A 150 -1.49 -7.62 2.94
N MET A 151 -1.27 -8.91 3.20
CA MET A 151 -2.34 -9.86 3.51
C MET A 151 -2.02 -10.69 4.74
N ALA A 152 -3.03 -11.19 5.45
CA ALA A 152 -2.82 -12.37 6.29
C ALA A 152 -2.46 -13.58 5.40
N GLU A 153 -1.63 -14.49 5.91
CA GLU A 153 -1.14 -15.65 5.14
C GLU A 153 -2.29 -16.51 4.57
N GLU A 154 -3.31 -16.76 5.38
CA GLU A 154 -4.48 -17.57 5.02
C GLU A 154 -5.65 -16.76 4.44
N ALA A 155 -5.56 -15.42 4.41
CA ALA A 155 -6.60 -14.61 3.79
C ALA A 155 -6.60 -14.82 2.28
N VAL A 156 -7.79 -14.90 1.67
CA VAL A 156 -7.95 -15.10 0.23
C VAL A 156 -8.32 -13.79 -0.44
N ILE A 157 -7.70 -13.47 -1.57
CA ILE A 157 -8.11 -12.39 -2.49
C ILE A 157 -8.52 -12.98 -3.83
N GLY A 158 -9.65 -12.55 -4.38
CA GLY A 158 -10.09 -12.95 -5.73
C GLY A 158 -11.60 -13.06 -5.84
N GLU A 159 -12.09 -13.90 -6.75
CA GLU A 159 -13.54 -14.06 -7.02
C GLU A 159 -14.25 -12.71 -7.18
N ALA A 160 -13.59 -11.75 -7.85
CA ALA A 160 -14.05 -10.38 -8.00
C ALA A 160 -15.34 -10.27 -8.80
N GLY A 161 -15.56 -11.20 -9.74
CA GLY A 161 -16.79 -11.32 -10.54
C GLY A 161 -17.85 -12.22 -9.91
N VAL A 162 -17.85 -12.45 -8.59
CA VAL A 162 -18.81 -13.35 -7.93
C VAL A 162 -20.26 -12.87 -8.08
N ASP A 163 -20.47 -11.56 -8.12
CA ASP A 163 -21.79 -10.92 -8.24
C ASP A 163 -22.18 -10.60 -9.70
N GLU A 164 -21.28 -10.87 -10.65
CA GLU A 164 -21.44 -10.54 -12.06
C GLU A 164 -22.44 -11.48 -12.75
N THR A 165 -23.70 -11.07 -12.71
CA THR A 165 -24.82 -11.77 -13.37
C THR A 165 -25.28 -11.10 -14.66
N GLU A 166 -24.64 -9.99 -15.04
CA GLU A 166 -25.09 -9.12 -16.14
C GLU A 166 -24.74 -9.63 -17.55
N GLY A 167 -25.31 -8.98 -18.57
CA GLY A 167 -25.08 -9.33 -19.98
C GLY A 167 -23.62 -9.15 -20.43
N ARG A 168 -23.25 -9.79 -21.55
CA ARG A 168 -21.86 -9.82 -22.05
C ARG A 168 -21.20 -8.45 -22.24
N ALA A 169 -21.97 -7.41 -22.61
CA ALA A 169 -21.43 -6.07 -22.81
C ALA A 169 -20.97 -5.40 -21.52
N MET A 170 -21.73 -5.52 -20.42
CA MET A 170 -21.33 -4.97 -19.13
C MET A 170 -20.08 -5.67 -18.61
N ARG A 171 -20.06 -7.01 -18.65
CA ARG A 171 -18.89 -7.79 -18.25
C ARG A 171 -17.62 -7.34 -18.94
N ARG A 172 -17.66 -7.04 -20.25
CA ARG A 172 -16.49 -6.53 -20.97
C ARG A 172 -15.99 -5.18 -20.44
N ALA A 173 -16.88 -4.26 -20.09
CA ALA A 173 -16.51 -2.96 -19.53
C ALA A 173 -15.86 -3.12 -18.14
N VAL A 174 -16.43 -3.99 -17.30
CA VAL A 174 -15.87 -4.34 -15.99
C VAL A 174 -14.48 -4.96 -16.14
N VAL A 175 -14.30 -5.91 -17.05
CA VAL A 175 -13.00 -6.54 -17.32
C VAL A 175 -11.95 -5.53 -17.75
N GLU A 176 -12.31 -4.58 -18.62
CA GLU A 176 -11.39 -3.53 -19.07
C GLU A 176 -10.98 -2.61 -17.92
N ALA A 177 -11.93 -2.22 -17.06
CA ALA A 177 -11.63 -1.43 -15.87
C ALA A 177 -10.67 -2.15 -14.91
N TYR A 178 -10.83 -3.46 -14.70
CA TYR A 178 -9.88 -4.26 -13.91
C TYR A 178 -8.49 -4.28 -14.54
N ARG A 179 -8.41 -4.44 -15.87
CA ARG A 179 -7.15 -4.43 -16.61
C ARG A 179 -6.44 -3.08 -16.46
N GLU A 180 -7.17 -1.97 -16.64
CA GLU A 180 -6.64 -0.61 -16.53
C GLU A 180 -6.14 -0.30 -15.12
N ILE A 181 -6.97 -0.53 -14.09
CA ILE A 181 -6.61 -0.25 -12.70
C ILE A 181 -5.41 -1.09 -12.27
N ALA A 182 -5.40 -2.39 -12.53
CA ALA A 182 -4.28 -3.27 -12.16
C ALA A 182 -2.96 -2.84 -12.83
N SER A 183 -3.04 -2.38 -14.09
CA SER A 183 -1.87 -1.90 -14.84
C SER A 183 -1.37 -0.52 -14.38
N SER A 184 -2.18 0.25 -13.65
CA SER A 184 -1.85 1.62 -13.25
C SER A 184 -0.72 1.69 -12.22
N ARG A 185 -0.80 0.88 -11.15
CA ARG A 185 0.18 0.84 -10.05
C ARG A 185 0.98 -0.46 -10.01
N GLY A 186 0.48 -1.54 -10.63
CA GLY A 186 1.21 -2.78 -10.84
C GLY A 186 1.39 -3.66 -9.60
N ALA A 187 0.67 -3.41 -8.50
CA ALA A 187 0.73 -4.28 -7.33
C ALA A 187 0.20 -5.68 -7.65
N LEU A 188 -0.97 -5.77 -8.30
CA LEU A 188 -1.57 -7.01 -8.78
C LEU A 188 -1.37 -7.12 -10.30
N PRO A 189 -0.73 -8.18 -10.82
CA PRO A 189 -0.60 -8.40 -12.27
C PRO A 189 -1.94 -8.39 -12.99
N SER A 190 -2.01 -7.71 -14.14
CA SER A 190 -3.27 -7.50 -14.88
C SER A 190 -3.93 -8.81 -15.30
N ALA A 191 -3.16 -9.82 -15.72
CA ALA A 191 -3.68 -11.15 -16.05
C ALA A 191 -4.41 -11.81 -14.87
N LEU A 192 -3.86 -11.69 -13.65
CA LEU A 192 -4.48 -12.21 -12.44
C LEU A 192 -5.74 -11.42 -12.08
N ALA A 193 -5.69 -10.09 -12.16
CA ALA A 193 -6.84 -9.23 -11.92
C ALA A 193 -8.00 -9.53 -12.89
N VAL A 194 -7.70 -9.74 -14.17
CA VAL A 194 -8.70 -10.10 -15.19
C VAL A 194 -9.29 -11.48 -14.89
N ALA A 195 -8.48 -12.49 -14.55
CA ALA A 195 -8.99 -13.81 -14.21
C ALA A 195 -9.79 -13.85 -12.89
N MET A 196 -9.62 -12.87 -12.00
CA MET A 196 -10.48 -12.74 -10.81
C MET A 196 -11.90 -12.29 -11.16
N VAL A 197 -12.11 -11.60 -12.29
CA VAL A 197 -13.41 -11.03 -12.68
C VAL A 197 -14.04 -11.72 -13.89
N ASP A 198 -13.24 -12.26 -14.80
CA ASP A 198 -13.69 -13.01 -15.97
C ASP A 198 -13.43 -14.50 -15.78
N ARG A 199 -14.52 -15.29 -15.83
CA ARG A 199 -14.43 -16.76 -15.77
C ARG A 199 -14.12 -17.40 -17.12
N ASP A 200 -14.23 -16.64 -18.20
CA ASP A 200 -14.05 -17.17 -19.56
C ASP A 200 -12.57 -17.20 -19.98
N VAL A 201 -11.66 -16.68 -19.14
CA VAL A 201 -10.21 -16.69 -19.37
C VAL A 201 -9.50 -17.73 -18.51
N GLU A 202 -8.30 -18.11 -18.94
CA GLU A 202 -7.36 -18.91 -18.17
C GLU A 202 -6.13 -18.07 -17.84
N ALA A 203 -5.73 -18.05 -16.57
CA ALA A 203 -4.51 -17.40 -16.12
C ALA A 203 -3.38 -18.41 -15.93
N LEU A 204 -2.22 -18.04 -16.44
CA LEU A 204 -1.01 -18.85 -16.48
C LEU A 204 0.12 -18.15 -15.74
N ARG A 205 0.97 -18.94 -15.11
CA ARG A 205 2.32 -18.55 -14.69
C ARG A 205 3.28 -19.17 -15.67
N VAL A 206 4.11 -18.34 -16.30
CA VAL A 206 5.03 -18.76 -17.35
C VAL A 206 6.43 -18.32 -16.96
N GLU A 207 7.36 -19.26 -16.97
CA GLU A 207 8.77 -19.01 -16.70
C GLU A 207 9.55 -19.08 -18.02
N SER A 208 10.30 -18.03 -18.32
CA SER A 208 11.30 -18.01 -19.39
C SER A 208 12.70 -17.91 -18.81
N GLU A 209 13.74 -17.98 -19.66
CA GLU A 209 15.12 -17.75 -19.22
C GLU A 209 15.34 -16.35 -18.62
N GLU A 210 14.51 -15.37 -19.00
CA GLU A 210 14.66 -13.98 -18.58
C GLU A 210 13.87 -13.66 -17.31
N SER A 211 12.63 -14.15 -17.22
CA SER A 211 11.73 -13.77 -16.14
C SER A 211 10.54 -14.72 -15.99
N GLU A 212 9.91 -14.63 -14.81
CA GLU A 212 8.58 -15.17 -14.57
C GLU A 212 7.52 -14.12 -14.89
N GLN A 213 6.47 -14.51 -15.62
CA GLN A 213 5.37 -13.65 -16.00
C GLN A 213 4.01 -14.32 -15.77
N PHE A 214 2.99 -13.48 -15.57
CA PHE A 214 1.59 -13.90 -15.50
C PHE A 214 0.89 -13.49 -16.77
N LEU A 215 0.32 -14.46 -17.48
CA LEU A 215 -0.28 -14.26 -18.80
C LEU A 215 -1.69 -14.85 -18.82
N LEU A 216 -2.55 -14.28 -19.66
CA LEU A 216 -3.75 -14.97 -20.10
C LEU A 216 -3.40 -15.99 -21.19
N ALA A 217 -4.19 -17.06 -21.31
CA ALA A 217 -3.90 -18.13 -22.25
C ALA A 217 -3.82 -17.68 -23.73
N ASP A 218 -4.52 -16.62 -24.10
CA ASP A 218 -4.48 -16.02 -25.44
C ASP A 218 -3.22 -15.18 -25.71
N GLU A 219 -2.52 -14.75 -24.66
CA GLU A 219 -1.25 -14.00 -24.74
C GLU A 219 -0.03 -14.94 -24.91
N LEU A 220 -0.17 -16.21 -24.52
CA LEU A 220 0.90 -17.22 -24.56
C LEU A 220 1.52 -17.46 -25.95
N PRO A 221 0.76 -17.55 -27.08
CA PRO A 221 1.35 -17.75 -28.40
C PRO A 221 2.31 -16.63 -28.81
N SER A 222 1.96 -15.38 -28.50
CA SER A 222 2.82 -14.21 -28.76
C SER A 222 4.05 -14.25 -27.88
N PHE A 223 3.89 -14.57 -26.59
CA PHE A 223 5.02 -14.70 -25.66
C PHE A 223 6.03 -15.77 -26.11
N ARG A 224 5.57 -16.94 -26.58
CA ARG A 224 6.43 -18.02 -27.11
C ARG A 224 7.14 -17.66 -28.42
N ALA A 225 6.66 -16.67 -29.15
CA ALA A 225 7.34 -16.20 -30.36
C ALA A 225 8.56 -15.32 -30.03
N GLU A 226 8.57 -14.71 -28.84
CA GLU A 226 9.58 -13.75 -28.40
C GLU A 226 10.51 -14.33 -27.32
N HIS A 227 10.06 -15.32 -26.54
CA HIS A 227 10.78 -15.88 -25.41
C HIS A 227 10.78 -17.42 -25.41
N ASP A 228 11.90 -18.00 -24.97
CA ASP A 228 12.01 -19.43 -24.72
C ASP A 228 11.35 -19.80 -23.38
N VAL A 229 10.22 -20.51 -23.47
CA VAL A 229 9.44 -20.94 -22.29
C VAL A 229 10.04 -22.20 -21.67
N ILE A 230 10.41 -22.11 -20.39
CA ILE A 230 10.94 -23.21 -19.58
C ILE A 230 9.81 -24.00 -18.93
N SER A 231 8.85 -23.30 -18.30
CA SER A 231 7.75 -23.91 -17.57
C SER A 231 6.46 -23.09 -17.71
N GLN A 232 5.33 -23.77 -17.54
CA GLN A 232 4.00 -23.17 -17.58
C GLN A 232 3.09 -23.89 -16.58
N ASP A 233 2.53 -23.13 -15.65
CA ASP A 233 1.53 -23.61 -14.69
C ASP A 233 0.19 -22.89 -14.92
N THR A 234 -0.91 -23.63 -14.95
CA THR A 234 -2.25 -23.04 -14.92
C THR A 234 -2.57 -22.60 -13.49
N LEU A 235 -2.73 -21.29 -13.27
CA LEU A 235 -3.11 -20.74 -11.98
C LEU A 235 -4.63 -20.71 -11.78
N SER A 236 -5.38 -20.45 -12.86
CA SER A 236 -6.84 -20.43 -12.84
C SER A 236 -7.37 -20.91 -14.19
N PRO A 237 -8.07 -22.05 -14.26
CA PRO A 237 -8.63 -22.56 -15.51
C PRO A 237 -9.90 -21.81 -15.94
N VAL A 238 -10.25 -21.93 -17.22
CA VAL A 238 -11.54 -21.47 -17.75
C VAL A 238 -12.70 -22.08 -16.96
N GLY A 239 -13.74 -21.27 -16.71
CA GLY A 239 -14.92 -21.61 -15.95
C GLY A 239 -14.83 -21.29 -14.46
N SER A 240 -13.67 -20.81 -13.99
CA SER A 240 -13.43 -20.42 -12.60
C SER A 240 -13.01 -18.96 -12.48
N LEU A 241 -13.34 -18.34 -11.35
CA LEU A 241 -12.78 -17.04 -11.00
C LEU A 241 -11.52 -17.27 -10.17
N ALA A 242 -10.42 -16.63 -10.55
CA ALA A 242 -9.15 -16.77 -9.86
C ALA A 242 -9.26 -16.30 -8.41
N LYS A 243 -8.51 -16.96 -7.53
CA LYS A 243 -8.34 -16.58 -6.14
C LYS A 243 -7.01 -17.10 -5.61
N PHE A 244 -6.44 -16.36 -4.68
CA PHE A 244 -5.13 -16.67 -4.13
C PHE A 244 -5.11 -16.40 -2.63
N THR A 245 -4.45 -17.25 -1.87
CA THR A 245 -4.12 -16.96 -0.47
C THR A 245 -3.05 -15.87 -0.38
N GLY A 246 -2.89 -15.26 0.79
CA GLY A 246 -1.77 -14.34 1.05
C GLY A 246 -0.42 -15.02 0.83
N GLY A 247 -0.28 -16.28 1.25
CA GLY A 247 0.91 -17.09 1.01
C GLY A 247 1.23 -17.31 -0.48
N GLU A 248 0.21 -17.60 -1.30
CA GLU A 248 0.34 -17.70 -2.75
C GLU A 248 0.70 -16.35 -3.37
N GLY A 249 0.00 -15.27 -2.97
CA GLY A 249 0.31 -13.93 -3.45
C GLY A 249 1.70 -13.46 -3.07
N ARG A 250 2.24 -13.92 -1.94
CA ARG A 250 3.61 -13.64 -1.52
C ARG A 250 4.62 -14.38 -2.40
N ARG A 251 4.33 -15.64 -2.75
CA ARG A 251 5.14 -16.45 -3.67
C ARG A 251 5.13 -15.87 -5.08
N TYR A 252 3.99 -15.38 -5.53
CA TYR A 252 3.78 -14.78 -6.86
C TYR A 252 4.19 -13.30 -6.93
N GLY A 253 4.65 -12.71 -5.82
CA GLY A 253 5.25 -11.38 -5.80
C GLY A 253 4.29 -10.20 -5.72
N PHE A 254 2.97 -10.41 -5.82
CA PHE A 254 1.99 -9.31 -5.72
C PHE A 254 1.59 -8.95 -4.28
N VAL A 255 1.93 -9.81 -3.30
CA VAL A 255 1.82 -9.50 -1.87
C VAL A 255 3.19 -9.12 -1.32
N LYS A 256 3.31 -7.87 -0.87
CA LYS A 256 4.57 -7.30 -0.39
C LYS A 256 4.97 -7.80 0.99
N TYR A 257 4.01 -8.02 1.89
CA TYR A 257 4.25 -8.57 3.22
C TYR A 257 3.09 -9.47 3.68
N LEU A 258 3.38 -10.41 4.56
CA LEU A 258 2.37 -11.18 5.28
C LEU A 258 2.18 -10.56 6.66
N ALA A 259 0.99 -10.06 6.94
CA ALA A 259 0.60 -9.50 8.23
C ALA A 259 -0.90 -9.70 8.48
N GLY A 260 -1.23 -10.56 9.45
CA GLY A 260 -2.61 -10.79 9.89
C GLY A 260 -3.09 -9.84 11.00
N THR A 261 -2.16 -9.16 11.67
CA THR A 261 -2.45 -8.22 12.76
C THR A 261 -1.89 -6.84 12.47
N ARG A 262 -2.40 -5.82 13.17
CA ARG A 262 -1.88 -4.44 13.05
C ARG A 262 -0.46 -4.33 13.55
N GLU A 263 -0.11 -5.10 14.56
CA GLU A 263 1.23 -5.16 15.12
C GLU A 263 2.22 -5.71 14.10
N ASP A 264 1.84 -6.76 13.36
CA ASP A 264 2.68 -7.33 12.32
C ASP A 264 2.78 -6.40 11.10
N LEU A 265 1.68 -5.72 10.76
CA LEU A 265 1.69 -4.69 9.72
C LEU A 265 2.63 -3.53 10.11
N ALA A 266 2.55 -3.05 11.35
CA ALA A 266 3.41 -1.96 11.83
C ALA A 266 4.89 -2.33 11.74
N LYS A 267 5.25 -3.56 12.14
CA LYS A 267 6.61 -4.09 12.00
C LYS A 267 7.04 -4.16 10.54
N ALA A 268 6.20 -4.72 9.67
CA ALA A 268 6.49 -4.87 8.24
C ALA A 268 6.72 -3.52 7.54
N LEU A 269 5.99 -2.48 7.94
CA LEU A 269 6.11 -1.13 7.39
C LEU A 269 7.14 -0.24 8.10
N GLY A 270 7.74 -0.70 9.20
CA GLY A 270 8.65 0.11 10.01
C GLY A 270 7.98 1.36 10.61
N THR A 271 6.71 1.25 11.00
CA THR A 271 5.91 2.36 11.55
C THR A 271 5.50 2.09 13.01
N ALA A 272 4.97 3.11 13.67
CA ALA A 272 4.49 3.01 15.04
C ALA A 272 3.09 2.36 15.06
N PRO A 273 2.81 1.33 15.89
CA PRO A 273 1.49 0.69 15.92
C PRO A 273 0.33 1.67 16.18
N GLN A 274 0.59 2.75 16.94
CA GLN A 274 -0.43 3.76 17.25
C GLN A 274 -0.86 4.57 16.02
N SER A 275 -0.04 4.63 14.96
CA SER A 275 -0.38 5.34 13.74
C SER A 275 -1.29 4.52 12.81
N LEU A 276 -1.46 3.22 13.09
CA LEU A 276 -2.36 2.30 12.39
C LEU A 276 -3.68 2.07 13.14
N VAL A 277 -4.07 3.02 13.98
CA VAL A 277 -5.39 3.05 14.61
C VAL A 277 -6.32 3.89 13.73
N GLU A 278 -7.57 3.43 13.57
CA GLU A 278 -8.59 4.20 12.85
C GLU A 278 -8.74 5.57 13.51
N ASP A 279 -8.47 6.62 12.74
CA ASP A 279 -8.65 7.99 13.21
C ASP A 279 -10.15 8.30 13.28
N GLN A 280 -10.71 8.22 14.47
CA GLN A 280 -12.13 8.48 14.72
C GLN A 280 -12.54 9.91 14.32
N SER A 281 -11.60 10.86 14.26
CA SER A 281 -11.91 12.22 13.80
C SER A 281 -12.15 12.32 12.29
N LEU A 282 -11.75 11.29 11.53
CA LEU A 282 -12.00 11.13 10.10
C LEU A 282 -13.24 10.28 9.79
N ALA A 283 -13.88 9.68 10.80
CA ALA A 283 -15.09 8.90 10.62
C ALA A 283 -16.26 9.83 10.26
N ALA A 284 -16.88 9.61 9.09
CA ALA A 284 -17.96 10.49 8.62
C ALA A 284 -19.26 10.39 9.42
N ALA A 285 -19.48 9.28 10.13
CA ALA A 285 -20.60 9.12 11.04
C ALA A 285 -20.17 9.58 12.45
N TRP A 286 -20.05 10.89 12.64
CA TRP A 286 -20.07 11.45 13.99
C TRP A 286 -21.43 11.08 14.61
N ARG A 287 -21.42 10.18 15.59
CA ARG A 287 -22.49 10.06 16.58
C ARG A 287 -22.05 10.84 17.80
N PRO A 288 -22.31 12.16 17.85
CA PRO A 288 -22.00 12.93 19.03
C PRO A 288 -22.87 12.41 20.18
N ILE A 289 -22.24 11.85 21.20
CA ILE A 289 -22.89 11.60 22.49
C ILE A 289 -22.59 12.79 23.40
N VAL A 290 -23.64 13.42 23.91
CA VAL A 290 -23.50 14.49 24.91
C VAL A 290 -23.55 13.83 26.28
N ILE A 291 -22.43 13.91 27.01
CA ILE A 291 -22.34 13.42 28.38
C ILE A 291 -22.33 14.65 29.30
N ASP A 292 -23.43 14.87 30.01
CA ASP A 292 -23.52 15.95 30.99
C ASP A 292 -22.70 15.64 32.24
N VAL A 293 -21.55 16.31 32.37
CA VAL A 293 -20.68 16.16 33.55
C VAL A 293 -21.06 17.19 34.61
N ASN A 294 -21.91 16.78 35.55
CA ASN A 294 -22.36 17.65 36.65
C ASN A 294 -21.49 17.51 37.90
N GLY A 295 -20.65 18.50 38.22
CA GLY A 295 -19.81 18.52 39.42
C GLY A 295 -18.35 18.14 39.15
N PRO A 296 -17.51 17.94 40.19
CA PRO A 296 -16.07 17.83 40.02
C PRO A 296 -15.66 16.58 39.23
N LEU A 297 -14.67 16.75 38.35
CA LEU A 297 -14.01 15.68 37.59
C LEU A 297 -13.08 14.90 38.53
N THR A 298 -13.42 13.65 38.81
CA THR A 298 -12.60 12.73 39.63
C THR A 298 -12.15 11.53 38.80
N ARG A 299 -11.05 10.85 39.18
CA ARG A 299 -10.54 9.66 38.46
C ARG A 299 -11.60 8.57 38.24
N ARG A 300 -12.44 8.35 39.25
CA ARG A 300 -13.56 7.39 39.17
C ARG A 300 -14.55 7.78 38.07
N ARG A 301 -14.89 9.06 38.01
CA ARG A 301 -15.86 9.61 37.06
C ARG A 301 -15.34 9.62 35.62
N VAL A 302 -14.05 9.88 35.44
CA VAL A 302 -13.38 9.74 34.13
C VAL A 302 -13.41 8.29 33.66
N SER A 303 -13.22 7.32 34.57
CA SER A 303 -13.29 5.89 34.24
C SER A 303 -14.72 5.45 33.85
N GLU A 304 -15.74 5.97 34.54
CA GLU A 304 -17.15 5.74 34.18
C GLU A 304 -17.53 6.33 32.83
N ILE A 305 -17.07 7.56 32.53
CA ILE A 305 -17.29 8.20 31.23
C ILE A 305 -16.61 7.41 30.12
N ASN A 306 -15.35 6.98 30.32
CA ASN A 306 -14.65 6.15 29.34
C ASN A 306 -15.34 4.80 29.10
N ALA A 307 -15.93 4.21 30.13
CA ALA A 307 -16.72 2.97 29.99
C ALA A 307 -18.03 3.18 29.21
N LEU A 308 -18.66 4.35 29.34
CA LEU A 308 -19.84 4.72 28.56
C LEU A 308 -19.52 4.98 27.08
N VAL A 309 -18.36 5.58 26.80
CA VAL A 309 -17.90 5.86 25.43
C VAL A 309 -17.42 4.58 24.71
N GLY A 310 -16.84 3.61 25.44
CA GLY A 310 -16.28 2.38 24.86
C GLY A 310 -17.25 1.24 24.60
N ASN A 311 -18.53 1.38 24.97
CA ASN A 311 -19.57 0.34 24.86
C ASN A 311 -20.57 0.58 23.71
N GLU A 312 -20.39 1.62 22.90
CA GLU A 312 -21.17 1.88 21.67
C GLU A 312 -20.30 1.75 20.41
#